data_AF-A0A239IDM1-F1
#
_entry.id   AF-A0A239IDM1-F1
#
_cell.length_a   1.000
_cell.length_b   1.000
_cell.length_c   1.000
_cell.angle_alpha   90.00
_cell.angle_beta   90.00
_cell.angle_gamma   90.00
#
_symmetry.space_group_name_H-M   'P 1'
#
loop_
_entity.id
_entity.type
_entity.pdbx_description
1 polymer ?
#
loop_
_entity_poly.entity_id
_entity_poly.type
_entity_poly.pdbx_seq_one_letter_code
_entity_poly.pdbx_strand_id
1 'polypeptide(L)' 'MSLQHSSNPQQRPAQPVPAHGSIIDAQGREIPITEQMIQQACRELENSRKPVKKG' A
#
# COMPACT_ATOMS: atom_id res chain seq x y z
N MET A 1 -7.60 -27.49 -37.38
CA MET A 1 -8.32 -26.22 -37.61
C MET A 1 -9.46 -26.17 -36.61
N SER A 2 -9.57 -25.32 -35.58
CA SER A 2 -8.93 -24.04 -35.29
C SER A 2 -8.92 -23.80 -33.77
N LEU A 3 -7.81 -23.25 -33.28
CA LEU A 3 -7.63 -22.74 -31.92
C LEU A 3 -8.40 -21.43 -31.78
N GLN A 4 -9.36 -21.37 -30.86
CA GLN A 4 -9.98 -20.10 -30.44
C GLN A 4 -9.87 -20.00 -28.92
N HIS A 5 -8.65 -19.73 -28.46
CA HIS A 5 -8.42 -19.21 -27.11
C HIS A 5 -8.61 -17.70 -27.17
N SER A 6 -9.84 -17.26 -26.91
CA SER A 6 -10.14 -15.85 -26.62
C SER A 6 -9.56 -15.52 -25.24
N SER A 7 -8.28 -15.17 -25.21
CA SER A 7 -7.66 -14.51 -24.05
C SER A 7 -8.19 -13.09 -23.94
N ASN A 8 -9.42 -12.94 -23.47
CA ASN A 8 -9.90 -11.69 -22.94
C ASN A 8 -9.16 -11.46 -21.60
N PRO A 9 -8.30 -10.45 -21.45
CA PRO A 9 -7.79 -10.08 -20.15
C PRO A 9 -8.98 -9.51 -19.38
N GLN A 10 -9.74 -10.39 -18.73
CA GLN A 10 -10.78 -10.02 -17.80
C GLN A 10 -10.11 -9.16 -16.73
N GLN A 11 -10.29 -7.84 -16.85
CA GLN A 11 -9.87 -6.85 -15.87
C GLN A 11 -10.51 -7.27 -14.56
N ARG A 12 -9.78 -8.04 -13.76
CA ARG A 12 -10.21 -8.41 -12.41
C ARG A 12 -10.34 -7.07 -11.69
N PRO A 13 -11.54 -6.73 -11.16
CA PRO A 13 -11.66 -5.57 -10.28
C PRO A 13 -10.55 -5.68 -9.25
N ALA A 14 -9.77 -4.61 -9.06
CA ALA A 14 -8.72 -4.60 -8.05
C ALA A 14 -9.40 -4.96 -6.73
N GLN A 15 -9.22 -6.21 -6.31
CA GLN A 15 -9.78 -6.73 -5.08
C GLN A 15 -9.17 -5.84 -4.00
N PRO A 16 -9.97 -5.14 -3.18
CA PRO A 16 -9.40 -4.32 -2.14
C PRO A 16 -8.49 -5.23 -1.33
N VAL A 17 -7.19 -4.94 -1.36
CA VAL A 17 -6.24 -5.61 -0.48
C VAL A 17 -6.80 -5.47 0.94
N PRO A 18 -6.92 -6.56 1.72
CA PRO A 18 -7.44 -6.47 3.06
C PRO A 18 -6.56 -5.47 3.82
N ALA A 19 -7.11 -4.31 4.15
CA ALA A 19 -6.38 -3.33 4.93
C ALA A 19 -6.14 -3.97 6.30
N HIS A 20 -4.87 -4.18 6.66
CA HIS A 20 -4.49 -4.77 7.95
C HIS A 20 -4.73 -3.80 9.14
N GLY A 21 -5.25 -2.59 8.87
CA GLY A 21 -5.64 -1.59 9.84
C GLY A 21 -6.11 -0.28 9.17
N SER A 22 -6.60 0.66 9.99
CA SER A 22 -7.06 1.99 9.57
C SER A 22 -6.48 3.08 10.49
N ILE A 23 -6.33 4.29 9.96
CA ILE A 23 -5.99 5.50 10.72
C ILE A 23 -7.24 6.37 10.84
N ILE A 24 -7.43 7.00 11.99
CA ILE A 24 -8.47 8.02 12.17
C ILE A 24 -7.93 9.37 11.70
N ASP A 25 -8.57 9.96 10.68
CA ASP A 25 -8.21 11.29 10.23
C ASP A 25 -8.72 12.39 11.20
N ALA A 26 -8.35 13.64 10.96
CA ALA A 26 -8.76 14.76 11.79
C ALA A 26 -10.29 15.01 11.81
N GLN A 27 -11.03 14.44 10.86
CA GLN A 27 -12.49 14.52 10.78
C GLN A 27 -13.16 13.33 11.49
N GLY A 28 -12.39 12.42 12.08
CA GLY A 28 -12.88 11.23 12.76
C GLY A 28 -13.23 10.08 11.81
N ARG A 29 -12.77 10.10 10.56
CA ARG A 29 -13.04 9.03 9.58
C ARG A 29 -11.96 7.97 9.63
N GLU A 30 -12.37 6.71 9.52
CA GLU A 30 -11.46 5.59 9.32
C GLU A 30 -10.95 5.55 7.88
N ILE A 31 -9.65 5.79 7.71
CA ILE A 31 -8.95 5.69 6.45
C ILE A 31 -8.12 4.41 6.44
N PRO A 32 -8.35 3.48 5.50
CA PRO A 32 -7.55 2.26 5.39
C PRO A 32 -6.06 2.56 5.21
N ILE A 33 -5.19 1.84 5.94
CA ILE A 33 -3.75 1.95 5.75
C ILE A 33 -3.37 1.32 4.41
N THR A 34 -2.73 2.11 3.55
CA THR A 34 -2.22 1.66 2.27
C THR A 34 -0.72 1.41 2.32
N GLU A 35 -0.21 0.58 1.41
CA GLU A 35 1.23 0.36 1.24
C GLU A 35 1.99 1.68 0.99
N GLN A 36 1.39 2.62 0.26
CA GLN A 36 2.00 3.93 0.01
C GLN A 36 2.21 4.72 1.31
N MET A 37 1.27 4.64 2.25
CA MET A 37 1.41 5.29 3.57
C MET A 37 2.55 4.66 4.38
N ILE A 38 2.68 3.33 4.33
CA ILE A 38 3.76 2.60 5.02
C ILE A 38 5.13 3.02 4.45
N GLN A 39 5.28 3.01 3.13
CA GLN A 39 6.53 3.38 2.48
C GLN A 39 6.92 4.83 2.78
N GLN A 40 5.94 5.74 2.82
CA GLN A 40 6.18 7.12 3.17
C GLN A 40 6.69 7.26 4.62
N ALA A 41 6.05 6.57 5.57
CA ALA A 41 6.50 6.54 6.96
C ALA A 41 7.92 5.98 7.09
N CYS A 42 8.25 4.89 6.37
CA CYS A 42 9.61 4.34 6.36
C CYS A 42 10.65 5.37 5.92
N ARG A 43 10.39 6.08 4.81
CA ARG A 43 11.30 7.13 4.30
C ARG A 43 11.48 8.27 5.30
N GLU A 44 10.41 8.72 5.92
CA GLU A 44 10.47 9.78 6.94
C GLU A 44 11.30 9.34 8.16
N LEU A 45 11.13 8.10 8.61
CA LEU A 45 11.92 7.53 9.69
C LEU A 45 13.40 7.48 9.31
N GLU A 46 13.73 7.02 8.11
CA GLU A 46 15.12 6.98 7.62
C GLU A 46 15.74 8.38 7.53
N ASN A 47 15.00 9.37 7.01
CA ASN A 47 15.46 10.75 6.94
C ASN A 47 15.65 11.39 8.33
N SER A 48 14.84 10.98 9.31
CA SER A 48 14.91 11.47 10.69
C SER A 48 16.02 10.80 11.52
N ARG A 49 16.59 9.68 11.05
CA ARG A 49 17.64 8.95 11.79
C ARG A 49 18.87 9.83 11.93
N LYS A 50 19.15 10.26 13.15
CA LYS A 50 20.46 10.80 13.52
C LYS A 50 21.49 9.66 13.46
N PRO A 51 22.73 9.91 13.00
CA PRO A 51 23.76 8.89 13.05
C PRO A 51 23.94 8.45 14.49
N VAL A 52 23.77 7.14 14.73
CA VAL A 52 24.13 6.54 16.01
C VAL A 52 25.63 6.76 16.18
N LYS A 53 26.01 7.57 17.17
CA LYS A 53 27.41 7.67 17.59
C LYS A 53 27.80 6.28 18.09
N LYS A 54 28.54 5.53 17.26
CA LYS A 54 29.25 4.34 17.73
C LYS A 54 30.34 4.85 18.67
N GLY A 55 30.14 4.62 19.97
CA GLY A 55 31.17 4.82 20.99
C GLY A 55 32.30 3.82 20.83
#